data_AF-A0A967SB10-F1
#
_entry.id   AF-A0A967SB10-F1
#
_cell.length_a   1.000
_cell.length_b   1.000
_cell.length_c   1.000
_cell.angle_alpha   90.00
_cell.angle_beta   90.00
_cell.angle_gamma   90.00
#
_symmetry.space_group_name_H-M   'P 1'
#
loop_
_entity.id
_entity.type
_entity.pdbx_description
1 polymer ?
#
loop_
_entity_poly.entity_id
_entity_poly.type
_entity_poly.pdbx_seq_one_letter_code
_entity_poly.pdbx_strand_id
1 'polypeptide(L)'
;HDTRTGFIGLFEAIDDAAVAAALLETAADWLRQRGMAEAMGPFNLSTNDELYSPGVLLDSFDRPPVLLMAHNPPYYRRLFEAAGWEKARDLLAYWLTSDAPPERLVRGVERMTRRIDGLELRQLELKRLDREVELIKEVYNSAWQRNWGFAPLTDAEIQHLAKELKPIVDERYALIAEVDGEPIGFALALPDYNQALRHVNGRLFPFGILKLLWYRRKIDRLRVFTLGLKPEYQRKGVDALFYLTIFQNGLGAGIHQAEASWILEDNWGMRRGLERMGGHVYKTYRVYRTELG
;
A
#
# COMPACT_ATOMS: atom_id res chain seq x y z
N HIS A 1 -9.45 11.65 -15.68
CA HIS A 1 -8.63 12.86 -15.53
C HIS A 1 -8.00 13.15 -16.87
N ASP A 2 -8.18 14.36 -17.41
CA ASP A 2 -7.72 14.78 -18.75
C ASP A 2 -6.21 15.16 -18.73
N THR A 3 -5.42 14.36 -18.01
CA THR A 3 -3.97 14.57 -17.86
C THR A 3 -3.26 13.82 -18.99
N ARG A 4 -2.50 14.54 -19.82
CA ARG A 4 -1.65 13.95 -20.87
C ARG A 4 -0.35 13.37 -20.27
N THR A 5 -0.47 12.57 -19.23
CA THR A 5 0.66 11.97 -18.50
C THR A 5 0.74 10.49 -18.83
N GLY A 6 1.91 10.06 -19.33
CA GLY A 6 2.26 8.66 -19.51
C GLY A 6 3.01 8.10 -18.31
N PHE A 7 2.95 6.77 -18.13
CA PHE A 7 3.64 6.09 -17.04
C PHE A 7 4.74 5.17 -17.58
N ILE A 8 5.91 5.21 -16.93
CA ILE A 8 7.02 4.29 -17.17
C ILE A 8 7.15 3.40 -15.94
N GLY A 9 7.32 2.10 -16.14
CA GLY A 9 7.41 1.11 -15.07
C GLY A 9 8.41 0.02 -15.39
N LEU A 10 8.59 -0.91 -14.46
CA LEU A 10 9.43 -2.10 -14.59
C LEU A 10 10.87 -1.78 -15.02
N PHE A 11 11.39 -0.65 -14.55
CA PHE A 11 12.73 -0.19 -14.89
C PHE A 11 13.79 -1.10 -14.25
N GLU A 12 14.65 -1.66 -15.09
CA GLU A 12 15.82 -2.43 -14.69
C GLU A 12 17.02 -2.03 -15.55
N ALA A 13 18.13 -1.70 -14.91
CA ALA A 13 19.35 -1.30 -15.57
C ALA A 13 20.55 -1.62 -14.69
N ILE A 14 21.68 -1.98 -15.32
CA ILE A 14 22.97 -1.98 -14.63
C ILE A 14 23.32 -0.55 -14.20
N ASP A 15 24.32 -0.42 -13.32
CA ASP A 15 24.80 0.88 -12.82
C ASP A 15 25.61 1.64 -13.89
N ASP A 16 24.92 2.04 -14.97
CA ASP A 16 25.46 2.75 -16.13
C ASP A 16 24.44 3.82 -16.57
N ALA A 17 24.85 5.09 -16.48
CA ALA A 17 24.00 6.23 -16.80
C ALA A 17 23.60 6.26 -18.29
N ALA A 18 24.46 5.81 -19.21
CA ALA A 18 24.16 5.81 -20.63
C ALA A 18 23.10 4.74 -20.96
N VAL A 19 23.19 3.57 -20.33
CA VAL A 19 22.17 2.51 -20.46
C VAL A 19 20.82 2.99 -19.92
N ALA A 20 20.81 3.57 -18.72
CA ALA A 20 19.59 4.10 -18.12
C ALA A 20 18.96 5.21 -18.97
N ALA A 21 19.77 6.16 -19.45
CA ALA A 21 19.30 7.24 -20.31
C ALA A 21 18.69 6.70 -21.62
N ALA A 22 19.34 5.72 -22.27
CA ALA A 22 18.81 5.11 -23.48
C ALA A 22 17.45 4.43 -23.26
N LEU A 23 17.29 3.70 -22.14
CA LEU A 23 16.01 3.05 -21.79
C LEU A 23 14.91 4.06 -21.50
N LEU A 24 15.21 5.07 -20.68
CA LEU A 24 14.24 6.11 -20.30
C LEU A 24 13.84 6.97 -21.50
N GLU A 25 14.78 7.33 -22.36
CA GLU A 25 14.50 8.12 -23.57
C GLU A 25 13.67 7.33 -24.58
N THR A 26 13.96 6.06 -24.78
CA THR A 26 13.17 5.19 -25.68
C THR A 26 11.71 5.12 -25.21
N ALA A 27 11.48 5.00 -23.90
CA ALA A 27 10.15 4.98 -23.33
C ALA A 27 9.47 6.38 -23.38
N ALA A 28 10.22 7.46 -23.17
CA ALA A 28 9.75 8.84 -23.33
C ALA A 28 9.30 9.11 -24.78
N ASP A 29 10.08 8.70 -25.78
CA ASP A 29 9.76 8.81 -27.21
C ASP A 29 8.47 8.07 -27.57
N TRP A 30 8.30 6.86 -27.03
CA TRP A 30 7.09 6.07 -27.25
C TRP A 30 5.83 6.78 -26.72
N LEU A 31 5.96 7.48 -25.58
CA LEU A 31 4.90 8.30 -24.99
C LEU A 31 4.64 9.59 -25.79
N ARG A 32 5.70 10.28 -26.27
CA ARG A 32 5.59 11.45 -27.18
C ARG A 32 4.79 11.11 -28.43
N GLN A 33 5.09 9.97 -29.06
CA GLN A 33 4.38 9.49 -30.25
C GLN A 33 2.88 9.22 -30.01
N ARG A 34 2.47 9.08 -28.75
CA ARG A 34 1.07 8.90 -28.31
C ARG A 34 0.42 10.19 -27.83
N GLY A 35 1.08 11.33 -27.99
CA GLY A 35 0.56 12.65 -27.64
C GLY A 35 0.58 12.94 -26.14
N MET A 36 1.40 12.22 -25.36
CA MET A 36 1.62 12.55 -23.95
C MET A 36 2.53 13.77 -23.83
N ALA A 37 2.28 14.61 -22.82
CA ALA A 37 3.03 15.83 -22.52
C ALA A 37 4.02 15.65 -21.36
N GLU A 38 3.84 14.61 -20.55
CA GLU A 38 4.68 14.32 -19.38
C GLU A 38 4.82 12.80 -19.23
N ALA A 39 5.95 12.33 -18.71
CA ALA A 39 6.14 10.97 -18.25
C ALA A 39 6.38 10.95 -16.74
N MET A 40 5.81 9.97 -16.04
CA MET A 40 6.06 9.71 -14.62
C MET A 40 6.43 8.25 -14.37
N GLY A 41 7.27 7.99 -13.38
CA GLY A 41 7.66 6.63 -13.04
C GLY A 41 8.74 6.53 -11.95
N PRO A 42 9.06 5.32 -11.46
CA PRO A 42 8.48 4.07 -11.92
C PRO A 42 7.08 3.81 -11.33
N PHE A 43 6.12 3.46 -12.20
CA PHE A 43 4.83 2.87 -11.85
C PHE A 43 4.70 1.53 -12.56
N ASN A 44 4.67 0.44 -11.80
CA ASN A 44 4.57 -0.89 -12.38
C ASN A 44 3.09 -1.16 -12.75
N LEU A 45 2.80 -1.14 -14.05
CA LEU A 45 1.50 -1.40 -14.69
C LEU A 45 0.40 -0.35 -14.45
N SER A 46 0.09 0.04 -13.21
CA SER A 46 -0.89 1.12 -12.94
C SER A 46 -0.55 1.93 -11.68
N THR A 47 -1.13 3.13 -11.56
CA THR A 47 -0.98 4.00 -10.37
C THR A 47 -1.72 3.45 -9.15
N ASN A 48 -2.75 2.63 -9.36
CA ASN A 48 -3.51 1.96 -8.31
C ASN A 48 -2.93 0.59 -7.94
N ASP A 49 -1.89 0.14 -8.64
CA ASP A 49 -1.35 -1.19 -8.41
C ASP A 49 -0.50 -1.23 -7.14
N GLU A 50 -1.18 -1.26 -6.00
CA GLU A 50 -0.58 -1.47 -4.70
C GLU A 50 0.17 -2.81 -4.61
N LEU A 51 -0.02 -3.73 -5.58
CA LEU A 51 0.76 -4.98 -5.70
C LEU A 51 2.19 -4.73 -6.19
N TYR A 52 2.45 -3.65 -6.94
CA TYR A 52 3.74 -3.44 -7.58
C TYR A 52 4.46 -2.15 -7.16
N SER A 53 4.16 -1.62 -5.96
CA SER A 53 4.87 -0.54 -5.24
C SER A 53 5.59 0.48 -6.13
N PRO A 54 4.99 1.67 -6.35
CA PRO A 54 5.61 2.70 -7.16
C PRO A 54 6.83 3.32 -6.48
N GLY A 55 7.71 3.87 -7.32
CA GLY A 55 8.84 4.70 -6.90
C GLY A 55 10.17 3.95 -6.67
N VAL A 56 11.24 4.74 -6.73
CA VAL A 56 12.61 4.34 -6.43
C VAL A 56 12.88 4.49 -4.93
N LEU A 57 13.29 3.42 -4.27
CA LEU A 57 13.77 3.44 -2.88
C LEU A 57 14.97 4.37 -2.75
N LEU A 58 14.93 5.31 -1.81
CA LEU A 58 15.96 6.33 -1.60
C LEU A 58 16.86 6.05 -0.38
N ASP A 59 16.36 5.32 0.61
CA ASP A 59 17.00 5.12 1.91
C ASP A 59 16.70 3.72 2.49
N SER A 60 17.34 3.41 3.63
CA SER A 60 17.12 2.17 4.40
C SER A 60 17.30 0.86 3.61
N PHE A 61 18.32 0.84 2.74
CA PHE A 61 18.74 -0.34 1.97
C PHE A 61 19.30 -1.48 2.82
N ASP A 62 19.58 -1.23 4.10
CA ASP A 62 19.99 -2.22 5.09
C ASP A 62 18.83 -3.11 5.58
N ARG A 63 17.58 -2.74 5.26
CA ARG A 63 16.38 -3.46 5.69
C ARG A 63 15.67 -4.13 4.52
N PRO A 64 15.28 -5.42 4.66
CA PRO A 64 14.52 -6.10 3.61
C PRO A 64 13.18 -5.39 3.31
N PRO A 65 12.61 -5.57 2.11
CA PRO A 65 11.28 -5.06 1.82
C PRO A 65 10.21 -5.77 2.65
N VAL A 66 9.19 -5.02 3.05
CA VAL A 66 7.92 -5.58 3.50
C VAL A 66 7.13 -6.07 2.29
N LEU A 67 6.25 -7.05 2.49
CA LEU A 67 5.40 -7.64 1.47
C LEU A 67 4.86 -6.61 0.46
N LEU A 68 5.05 -6.88 -0.83
CA LEU A 68 4.58 -6.05 -1.96
C LEU A 68 5.18 -4.62 -1.98
N MET A 69 6.31 -4.36 -1.32
CA MET A 69 7.05 -3.10 -1.42
C MET A 69 8.32 -3.27 -2.27
N ALA A 70 8.66 -2.25 -3.05
CA ALA A 70 9.83 -2.25 -3.92
C ALA A 70 11.14 -2.25 -3.11
N HIS A 71 12.19 -2.81 -3.71
CA HIS A 71 13.55 -2.81 -3.16
C HIS A 71 14.59 -2.80 -4.28
N ASN A 72 14.67 -1.68 -5.00
CA ASN A 72 15.66 -1.49 -6.05
C ASN A 72 17.06 -1.20 -5.49
N PRO A 73 18.11 -1.37 -6.32
CA PRO A 73 19.47 -0.95 -5.97
C PRO A 73 19.59 0.55 -5.67
N PRO A 74 20.54 0.97 -4.80
CA PRO A 74 20.73 2.38 -4.43
C PRO A 74 21.06 3.31 -5.60
N TYR A 75 21.71 2.78 -6.64
CA TYR A 75 22.15 3.58 -7.78
C TYR A 75 21.01 4.06 -8.68
N TYR A 76 19.80 3.48 -8.58
CA TYR A 76 18.65 3.90 -9.40
C TYR A 76 18.35 5.39 -9.26
N ARG A 77 18.44 5.93 -8.04
CA ARG A 77 18.28 7.36 -7.79
C ARG A 77 19.19 8.19 -8.72
N ARG A 78 20.48 7.83 -8.78
CA ARG A 78 21.47 8.52 -9.61
C ARG A 78 21.16 8.33 -11.09
N LEU A 79 20.68 7.16 -11.50
CA LEU A 79 20.33 6.90 -12.91
C LEU A 79 19.19 7.79 -13.40
N PHE A 80 18.11 7.92 -12.62
CA PHE A 80 17.00 8.83 -12.96
C PHE A 80 17.46 10.29 -12.96
N GLU A 81 18.16 10.74 -11.91
CA GLU A 81 18.64 12.12 -11.81
C GLU A 81 19.64 12.47 -12.94
N ALA A 82 20.53 11.55 -13.32
CA ALA A 82 21.46 11.74 -14.44
C ALA A 82 20.77 11.76 -15.81
N ALA A 83 19.63 11.10 -15.95
CA ALA A 83 18.79 11.16 -17.15
C ALA A 83 17.92 12.42 -17.20
N GLY A 84 18.08 13.37 -16.27
CA GLY A 84 17.32 14.63 -16.24
C GLY A 84 15.91 14.49 -15.68
N TRP A 85 15.58 13.35 -15.06
CA TRP A 85 14.27 13.18 -14.42
C TRP A 85 14.24 13.89 -13.07
N GLU A 86 13.14 14.58 -12.80
CA GLU A 86 12.93 15.36 -11.59
C GLU A 86 12.00 14.66 -10.61
N LYS A 87 12.01 15.09 -9.35
CA LYS A 87 11.07 14.58 -8.34
C LYS A 87 9.63 14.94 -8.77
N ALA A 88 8.78 13.92 -8.86
CA ALA A 88 7.33 14.09 -8.92
C ALA A 88 6.74 14.09 -7.51
N ARG A 89 6.94 13.00 -6.77
CA ARG A 89 6.42 12.79 -5.41
C ARG A 89 7.28 11.83 -4.60
N ASP A 90 7.38 12.12 -3.31
CA ASP A 90 7.88 11.14 -2.34
C ASP A 90 6.71 10.40 -1.68
N LEU A 91 6.88 9.10 -1.54
CA LEU A 91 5.97 8.16 -0.91
C LEU A 91 6.66 7.59 0.33
N LEU A 92 6.07 7.81 1.49
CA LEU A 92 6.64 7.49 2.78
C LEU A 92 6.11 6.15 3.27
N ALA A 93 6.99 5.36 3.87
CA ALA A 93 6.65 4.14 4.59
C ALA A 93 6.90 4.37 6.08
N TYR A 94 5.85 4.22 6.88
CA TYR A 94 5.92 4.37 8.33
C TYR A 94 6.08 3.01 9.00
N TRP A 95 7.03 2.93 9.93
CA TRP A 95 7.21 1.76 10.77
C TRP A 95 6.56 1.99 12.14
N LEU A 96 5.78 1.01 12.60
CA LEU A 96 5.18 0.98 13.92
C LEU A 96 5.65 -0.28 14.65
N THR A 97 6.05 -0.11 15.90
CA THR A 97 6.32 -1.22 16.83
C THR A 97 5.63 -0.88 18.14
N SER A 98 4.79 -1.78 18.65
CA SER A 98 4.21 -1.60 19.98
C SER A 98 3.64 -2.91 20.53
N ASP A 99 3.72 -3.07 21.85
CA ASP A 99 3.18 -4.21 22.60
C ASP A 99 1.78 -3.94 23.19
N ALA A 100 1.28 -2.71 23.06
CA ALA A 100 -0.05 -2.31 23.52
C ALA A 100 -0.64 -1.20 22.64
N PRO A 101 -1.97 -1.16 22.43
CA PRO A 101 -2.58 -0.06 21.70
C PRO A 101 -2.37 1.24 22.49
N PRO A 102 -2.03 2.38 21.83
CA PRO A 102 -1.87 3.64 22.54
C PRO A 102 -3.14 4.02 23.30
N GLU A 103 -3.06 4.33 24.60
CA GLU A 103 -4.26 4.64 25.41
C GLU A 103 -5.12 5.75 24.81
N ARG A 104 -4.48 6.74 24.16
CA ARG A 104 -5.17 7.84 23.49
C ARG A 104 -6.03 7.34 22.32
N LEU A 105 -5.57 6.31 21.60
CA LEU A 105 -6.33 5.67 20.52
C LEU A 105 -7.56 4.98 21.12
N VAL A 106 -7.37 4.16 22.15
CA VAL A 106 -8.45 3.44 22.85
C VAL A 106 -9.54 4.41 23.33
N ARG A 107 -9.17 5.44 24.10
CA ARG A 107 -10.10 6.48 24.57
C ARG A 107 -10.75 7.30 23.45
N GLY A 108 -10.07 7.42 22.31
CA GLY A 108 -10.60 8.09 21.12
C GLY A 108 -11.73 7.29 20.49
N VAL A 109 -11.48 6.00 20.26
CA VAL A 109 -12.44 5.06 19.67
C VAL A 109 -13.67 4.91 20.56
N GLU A 110 -13.51 4.67 21.86
CA GLU A 110 -14.64 4.53 22.80
C GLU A 110 -15.60 5.72 22.78
N ARG A 111 -15.08 6.95 22.63
CA ARG A 111 -15.90 8.16 22.53
C ARG A 111 -16.56 8.32 21.17
N MET A 112 -15.90 7.88 20.11
CA MET A 112 -16.39 7.95 18.74
C MET A 112 -17.52 6.95 18.52
N THR A 113 -17.36 5.70 18.94
CA THR A 113 -18.36 4.63 18.75
C THR A 113 -19.69 4.98 19.42
N ARG A 114 -19.67 5.72 20.54
CA ARG A 114 -20.89 6.22 21.20
C ARG A 114 -21.64 7.33 20.46
N ARG A 115 -21.05 7.91 19.40
CA ARG A 115 -21.62 9.04 18.65
C ARG A 115 -22.19 8.65 17.30
N ILE A 116 -21.87 7.46 16.81
CA ILE A 116 -22.33 6.96 15.52
C ILE A 116 -23.19 5.75 15.82
N ASP A 117 -24.49 5.99 15.91
CA ASP A 117 -25.48 4.93 16.08
C ASP A 117 -25.44 4.00 14.85
N GLY A 118 -25.65 2.70 15.08
CA GLY A 118 -25.64 1.69 14.02
C GLY A 118 -24.25 1.35 13.46
N LEU A 119 -23.16 1.95 13.97
CA LEU A 119 -21.80 1.62 13.54
C LEU A 119 -21.39 0.23 14.01
N GLU A 120 -21.13 -0.64 13.05
CA GLU A 120 -20.61 -1.98 13.28
C GLU A 120 -19.30 -2.20 12.50
N LEU A 121 -18.45 -3.05 13.07
CA LEU A 121 -17.20 -3.46 12.44
C LEU A 121 -17.21 -4.98 12.35
N ARG A 122 -17.07 -5.50 11.12
CA ARG A 122 -17.04 -6.94 10.85
C ARG A 122 -15.80 -7.32 10.06
N GLN A 123 -15.46 -8.60 10.14
CA GLN A 123 -14.45 -9.18 9.27
C GLN A 123 -15.01 -9.36 7.87
N LEU A 124 -14.13 -9.23 6.87
CA LEU A 124 -14.42 -9.61 5.50
C LEU A 124 -14.63 -11.12 5.42
N GLU A 125 -15.68 -11.58 4.73
CA GLU A 125 -15.95 -13.00 4.53
C GLU A 125 -15.26 -13.53 3.25
N LEU A 126 -14.10 -14.18 3.36
CA LEU A 126 -13.37 -14.71 2.19
C LEU A 126 -14.14 -15.79 1.42
N LYS A 127 -15.11 -16.43 2.08
CA LYS A 127 -16.05 -17.38 1.45
C LYS A 127 -17.03 -16.69 0.50
N ARG A 128 -17.30 -15.40 0.71
CA ARG A 128 -18.19 -14.56 -0.10
C ARG A 128 -17.41 -13.46 -0.82
N LEU A 129 -16.17 -13.73 -1.21
CA LEU A 129 -15.23 -12.74 -1.72
C LEU A 129 -15.83 -11.88 -2.85
N ASP A 130 -16.56 -12.47 -3.80
CA ASP A 130 -17.14 -11.72 -4.91
C ASP A 130 -18.09 -10.60 -4.43
N ARG A 131 -18.93 -10.89 -3.44
CA ARG A 131 -19.81 -9.90 -2.80
C ARG A 131 -19.01 -8.85 -2.04
N GLU A 132 -18.00 -9.27 -1.28
CA GLU A 132 -17.18 -8.35 -0.48
C GLU A 132 -16.37 -7.39 -1.38
N VAL A 133 -15.92 -7.89 -2.52
CA VAL A 133 -15.19 -7.10 -3.52
C VAL A 133 -16.07 -6.00 -4.12
N GLU A 134 -17.36 -6.27 -4.36
CA GLU A 134 -18.30 -5.25 -4.82
C GLU A 134 -18.45 -4.11 -3.79
N LEU A 135 -18.58 -4.45 -2.50
CA LEU A 135 -18.67 -3.47 -1.42
C LEU A 135 -17.37 -2.66 -1.29
N ILE A 136 -16.21 -3.33 -1.36
CA ILE A 136 -14.90 -2.66 -1.33
C ILE A 136 -14.75 -1.72 -2.53
N LYS A 137 -15.15 -2.14 -3.73
CA LYS A 137 -15.10 -1.31 -4.94
C LYS A 137 -15.88 -0.02 -4.76
N GLU A 138 -17.10 -0.11 -4.22
CA GLU A 138 -17.95 1.04 -3.95
C GLU A 138 -17.27 2.03 -3.00
N VAL A 139 -16.76 1.54 -1.87
CA VAL A 139 -16.06 2.38 -0.89
C VAL A 139 -14.76 2.94 -1.47
N TYR A 140 -13.97 2.14 -2.18
CA TYR A 140 -12.71 2.56 -2.79
C TYR A 140 -12.93 3.67 -3.81
N ASN A 141 -13.83 3.45 -4.76
CA ASN A 141 -14.14 4.43 -5.81
C ASN A 141 -14.82 5.69 -5.27
N SER A 142 -15.42 5.66 -4.08
CA SER A 142 -15.94 6.85 -3.40
C SER A 142 -14.85 7.59 -2.60
N ALA A 143 -14.05 6.85 -1.83
CA ALA A 143 -13.06 7.39 -0.91
C ALA A 143 -11.85 8.02 -1.61
N TRP A 144 -11.43 7.46 -2.74
CA TRP A 144 -10.15 7.77 -3.37
C TRP A 144 -10.23 8.77 -4.55
N GLN A 145 -11.42 9.24 -4.92
CA GLN A 145 -11.64 10.16 -6.08
C GLN A 145 -10.77 11.42 -6.07
N ARG A 146 -10.31 11.85 -4.89
CA ARG A 146 -9.53 13.08 -4.70
C ARG A 146 -8.04 12.82 -4.45
N ASN A 147 -7.60 11.57 -4.43
CA ASN A 147 -6.20 11.23 -4.17
C ASN A 147 -5.36 11.39 -5.43
N TRP A 148 -4.11 11.81 -5.24
CA TRP A 148 -3.16 12.00 -6.35
C TRP A 148 -2.90 10.66 -7.06
N GLY A 149 -2.93 10.68 -8.39
CA GLY A 149 -2.75 9.48 -9.21
C GLY A 149 -3.93 8.50 -9.21
N PHE A 150 -5.09 8.87 -8.62
CA PHE A 150 -6.26 8.00 -8.59
C PHE A 150 -6.82 7.75 -9.98
N ALA A 151 -6.95 6.46 -10.33
CA ALA A 151 -7.85 6.00 -11.36
C ALA A 151 -8.96 5.16 -10.72
N PRO A 152 -10.23 5.25 -11.15
CA PRO A 152 -11.25 4.33 -10.66
C PRO A 152 -10.90 2.90 -11.07
N LEU A 153 -10.97 1.97 -10.12
CA LEU A 153 -10.79 0.55 -10.44
C LEU A 153 -12.00 0.04 -11.22
N THR A 154 -11.72 -0.62 -12.34
CA THR A 154 -12.71 -1.38 -13.10
C THR A 154 -13.06 -2.69 -12.39
N ASP A 155 -14.19 -3.27 -12.77
CA ASP A 155 -14.65 -4.56 -12.23
C ASP A 155 -13.62 -5.68 -12.46
N ALA A 156 -12.99 -5.69 -13.64
CA ALA A 156 -11.97 -6.67 -13.97
C ALA A 156 -10.71 -6.50 -13.12
N GLU A 157 -10.26 -5.26 -12.90
CA GLU A 157 -9.07 -4.96 -12.10
C GLU A 157 -9.27 -5.35 -10.62
N ILE A 158 -10.40 -4.97 -10.02
CA ILE A 158 -10.62 -5.29 -8.60
C ILE A 158 -10.83 -6.79 -8.38
N GLN A 159 -11.51 -7.49 -9.30
CA GLN A 159 -11.65 -8.95 -9.24
C GLN A 159 -10.28 -9.64 -9.39
N HIS A 160 -9.44 -9.15 -10.29
CA HIS A 160 -8.08 -9.68 -10.46
C HIS A 160 -7.25 -9.47 -9.18
N LEU A 161 -7.24 -8.26 -8.63
CA LEU A 161 -6.56 -7.92 -7.38
C LEU A 161 -7.04 -8.80 -6.22
N ALA A 162 -8.35 -8.96 -6.07
CA ALA A 162 -8.93 -9.79 -5.01
C ALA A 162 -8.49 -11.25 -5.13
N LYS A 163 -8.44 -11.79 -6.36
CA LYS A 163 -7.99 -13.16 -6.61
C LYS A 163 -6.51 -13.36 -6.28
N GLU A 164 -5.65 -12.41 -6.64
CA GLU A 164 -4.21 -12.43 -6.35
C GLU A 164 -3.93 -12.29 -4.86
N LEU A 165 -4.68 -11.44 -4.15
CA LEU A 165 -4.51 -11.22 -2.71
C LEU A 165 -5.11 -12.33 -1.86
N LYS A 166 -6.16 -13.02 -2.32
CA LYS A 166 -6.89 -14.05 -1.55
C LYS A 166 -5.99 -15.04 -0.77
N PRO A 167 -4.88 -15.57 -1.32
CA PRO A 167 -4.04 -16.54 -0.60
C PRO A 167 -3.29 -15.97 0.61
N ILE A 168 -3.07 -14.65 0.62
CA ILE A 168 -2.30 -13.93 1.64
C ILE A 168 -3.17 -13.08 2.58
N VAL A 169 -4.46 -12.91 2.28
CA VAL A 169 -5.40 -12.23 3.19
C VAL A 169 -5.67 -13.10 4.42
N ASP A 170 -5.79 -12.44 5.56
CA ASP A 170 -6.25 -13.02 6.83
C ASP A 170 -7.44 -12.18 7.33
N GLU A 171 -8.59 -12.82 7.55
CA GLU A 171 -9.86 -12.15 7.90
C GLU A 171 -9.75 -11.33 9.20
N ARG A 172 -8.79 -11.66 10.08
CA ARG A 172 -8.50 -10.89 11.30
C ARG A 172 -8.02 -9.47 11.01
N TYR A 173 -7.49 -9.23 9.82
CA TYR A 173 -6.87 -7.96 9.41
C TYR A 173 -7.56 -7.34 8.19
N ALA A 174 -8.66 -7.93 7.72
CA ALA A 174 -9.50 -7.43 6.65
C ALA A 174 -10.88 -7.09 7.23
N LEU A 175 -11.15 -5.80 7.40
CA LEU A 175 -12.30 -5.30 8.15
C LEU A 175 -13.17 -4.40 7.27
N ILE A 176 -14.48 -4.47 7.50
CA ILE A 176 -15.48 -3.60 6.89
C ILE A 176 -16.24 -2.90 8.01
N ALA A 177 -16.38 -1.59 7.88
CA ALA A 177 -17.23 -0.78 8.75
C ALA A 177 -18.55 -0.53 8.05
N GLU A 178 -19.65 -0.75 8.77
CA GLU A 178 -21.01 -0.58 8.29
C GLU A 178 -21.78 0.36 9.22
N VAL A 179 -22.72 1.12 8.67
CA VAL A 179 -23.72 1.86 9.45
C VAL A 179 -25.09 1.42 8.95
N ASP A 180 -25.90 0.87 9.83
CA ASP A 180 -27.24 0.34 9.51
C ASP A 180 -27.21 -0.69 8.34
N GLY A 181 -26.12 -1.45 8.23
CA GLY A 181 -25.90 -2.45 7.17
C GLY A 181 -25.34 -1.91 5.85
N GLU A 182 -25.10 -0.59 5.73
CA GLU A 182 -24.44 -0.01 4.57
C GLU A 182 -22.92 0.06 4.77
N PRO A 183 -22.08 -0.42 3.84
CA PRO A 183 -20.62 -0.28 3.94
C PRO A 183 -20.20 1.18 3.84
N ILE A 184 -19.51 1.66 4.87
CA ILE A 184 -18.99 3.03 4.95
C ILE A 184 -17.46 3.07 4.83
N GLY A 185 -16.79 1.95 5.05
CA GLY A 185 -15.34 1.87 5.14
C GLY A 185 -14.80 0.46 5.01
N PHE A 186 -13.53 0.36 4.66
CA PHE A 186 -12.79 -0.90 4.73
C PHE A 186 -11.33 -0.65 5.13
N ALA A 187 -10.72 -1.65 5.73
CA ALA A 187 -9.29 -1.68 6.01
C ALA A 187 -8.73 -3.06 5.72
N LEU A 188 -7.59 -3.10 5.04
CA LEU A 188 -6.86 -4.34 4.74
C LEU A 188 -5.42 -4.20 5.22
N ALA A 189 -5.03 -5.08 6.12
CA ALA A 189 -3.63 -5.35 6.44
C ALA A 189 -3.28 -6.80 6.12
N LEU A 190 -2.05 -7.02 5.63
CA LEU A 190 -1.56 -8.30 5.16
C LEU A 190 -0.39 -8.76 6.05
N PRO A 191 -0.38 -10.02 6.51
CA PRO A 191 0.81 -10.60 7.14
C PRO A 191 2.02 -10.50 6.21
N ASP A 192 3.17 -10.09 6.73
CA ASP A 192 4.37 -9.97 5.90
C ASP A 192 4.98 -11.34 5.59
N TYR A 193 4.47 -11.99 4.54
CA TYR A 193 4.95 -13.28 4.08
C TYR A 193 6.40 -13.28 3.60
N ASN A 194 7.02 -12.12 3.35
CA ASN A 194 8.46 -12.07 3.04
C ASN A 194 9.29 -12.70 4.17
N GLN A 195 8.83 -12.60 5.42
CA GLN A 195 9.49 -13.24 6.57
C GLN A 195 9.53 -14.77 6.47
N ALA A 196 8.51 -15.38 5.88
CA ALA A 196 8.45 -16.83 5.69
C ALA A 196 9.12 -17.24 4.36
N LEU A 197 8.89 -16.47 3.29
CA LEU A 197 9.42 -16.75 1.95
C LEU A 197 10.94 -16.73 1.89
N ARG A 198 11.62 -15.89 2.69
CA ARG A 198 13.09 -15.88 2.77
C ARG A 198 13.69 -17.24 3.13
N HIS A 199 12.96 -18.10 3.85
CA HIS A 199 13.42 -19.44 4.25
C HIS A 199 13.22 -20.50 3.15
N VAL A 200 12.39 -20.19 2.14
CA VAL A 200 12.10 -21.06 0.99
C VAL A 200 13.18 -20.92 -0.09
N ASN A 201 13.79 -19.74 -0.21
CA ASN A 201 14.87 -19.44 -1.17
C ASN A 201 14.50 -19.81 -2.63
N GLY A 202 13.27 -19.48 -3.05
CA GLY A 202 12.81 -19.63 -4.43
C GLY A 202 12.41 -21.05 -4.87
N ARG A 203 12.54 -22.08 -4.02
CA ARG A 203 12.15 -23.46 -4.37
C ARG A 203 11.13 -24.03 -3.38
N LEU A 204 9.90 -24.23 -3.84
CA LEU A 204 8.82 -24.81 -3.03
C LEU A 204 8.99 -26.31 -2.79
N PHE A 205 9.56 -27.03 -3.75
CA PHE A 205 9.76 -28.47 -3.66
C PHE A 205 11.23 -28.84 -3.46
N PRO A 206 11.51 -29.94 -2.73
CA PRO A 206 10.54 -30.81 -2.05
C PRO A 206 10.08 -30.29 -0.66
N PHE A 207 10.89 -29.48 0.03
CA PHE A 207 10.63 -29.09 1.43
C PHE A 207 10.29 -27.61 1.65
N GLY A 208 10.32 -26.78 0.59
CA GLY A 208 10.06 -25.34 0.70
C GLY A 208 8.65 -25.04 1.19
N ILE A 209 7.65 -25.81 0.77
CA ILE A 209 6.28 -25.66 1.25
C ILE A 209 6.15 -25.93 2.75
N LEU A 210 6.86 -26.93 3.28
CA LEU A 210 6.88 -27.23 4.72
C LEU A 210 7.52 -26.08 5.50
N LYS A 211 8.62 -25.53 4.98
CA LYS A 211 9.24 -24.33 5.56
C LYS A 211 8.28 -23.15 5.54
N LEU A 212 7.61 -22.89 4.41
CA LEU A 212 6.65 -21.80 4.29
C LEU A 212 5.53 -21.91 5.32
N LEU A 213 4.91 -23.08 5.45
CA LEU A 213 3.84 -23.32 6.43
C LEU A 213 4.33 -23.19 7.87
N TRP A 214 5.55 -23.65 8.16
CA TRP A 214 6.15 -23.52 9.49
C TRP A 214 6.45 -22.05 9.85
N TYR A 215 7.14 -21.33 8.96
CA TYR A 215 7.54 -19.95 9.20
C TYR A 215 6.38 -18.96 9.07
N ARG A 216 5.28 -19.30 8.36
CA ARG A 216 4.04 -18.53 8.37
C ARG A 216 3.50 -18.31 9.79
N ARG A 217 3.68 -19.28 10.68
CA ARG A 217 3.25 -19.18 12.09
C ARG A 217 4.13 -18.25 12.94
N LYS A 218 5.26 -17.78 12.38
CA LYS A 218 6.23 -16.92 13.04
C LYS A 218 6.23 -15.50 12.49
N ILE A 219 5.26 -15.16 11.63
CA ILE A 219 5.12 -13.80 11.12
C ILE A 219 4.70 -12.90 12.28
N ASP A 220 5.51 -11.88 12.56
CA ASP A 220 5.30 -10.90 13.63
C ASP A 220 5.04 -9.48 13.12
N ARG A 221 4.87 -9.34 11.79
CA ARG A 221 4.69 -8.05 11.10
C ARG A 221 3.51 -8.05 10.15
N LEU A 222 2.78 -6.95 10.14
CA LEU A 222 1.76 -6.62 9.14
C LEU A 222 2.25 -5.54 8.17
N ARG A 223 1.76 -5.58 6.94
CA ARG A 223 1.67 -4.40 6.07
C ARG A 223 0.23 -3.89 6.12
N VAL A 224 0.02 -2.67 6.60
CA VAL A 224 -1.24 -1.94 6.40
C VAL A 224 -1.27 -1.56 4.93
N PHE A 225 -2.02 -2.34 4.15
CA PHE A 225 -2.04 -2.27 2.70
C PHE A 225 -2.87 -1.07 2.26
N THR A 226 -4.14 -1.04 2.67
CA THR A 226 -5.03 0.05 2.30
C THR A 226 -6.13 0.26 3.34
N LEU A 227 -6.63 1.49 3.43
CA LEU A 227 -7.77 1.87 4.24
C LEU A 227 -8.56 2.94 3.50
N GLY A 228 -9.87 2.76 3.38
CA GLY A 228 -10.77 3.68 2.72
C GLY A 228 -12.01 3.95 3.56
N LEU A 229 -12.45 5.20 3.59
CA LEU A 229 -13.71 5.63 4.17
C LEU A 229 -14.44 6.53 3.17
N LYS A 230 -15.75 6.29 3.00
CA LYS A 230 -16.62 7.20 2.26
C LYS A 230 -16.44 8.64 2.81
N PRO A 231 -16.41 9.68 1.94
CA PRO A 231 -16.09 11.05 2.34
C PRO A 231 -16.89 11.59 3.53
N GLU A 232 -18.15 11.18 3.67
CA GLU A 232 -19.08 11.59 4.73
C GLU A 232 -18.67 11.06 6.11
N TYR A 233 -17.84 10.01 6.17
CA TYR A 233 -17.38 9.37 7.40
C TYR A 233 -15.90 9.65 7.71
N GLN A 234 -15.20 10.36 6.81
CA GLN A 234 -13.85 10.83 7.07
C GLN A 234 -13.83 11.85 8.21
N ARG A 235 -12.74 11.86 8.98
CA ARG A 235 -12.52 12.75 10.15
C ARG A 235 -13.55 12.59 11.28
N LYS A 236 -14.42 11.58 11.23
CA LYS A 236 -15.30 11.20 12.35
C LYS A 236 -14.62 10.25 13.35
N GLY A 237 -13.43 9.73 13.02
CA GLY A 237 -12.66 8.83 13.88
C GLY A 237 -12.89 7.34 13.60
N VAL A 238 -13.62 6.98 12.54
CA VAL A 238 -13.84 5.57 12.14
C VAL A 238 -12.53 4.89 11.71
N ASP A 239 -11.59 5.64 11.16
CA ASP A 239 -10.23 5.19 10.85
C ASP A 239 -9.50 4.68 12.10
N ALA A 240 -9.66 5.38 13.23
CA ALA A 240 -9.09 4.97 14.51
C ALA A 240 -9.64 3.63 15.01
N LEU A 241 -10.92 3.32 14.70
CA LEU A 241 -11.53 2.04 15.05
C LEU A 241 -10.88 0.90 14.26
N PHE A 242 -10.66 1.07 12.96
CA PHE A 242 -9.90 0.10 12.15
C PHE A 242 -8.50 -0.14 12.73
N TYR A 243 -7.76 0.94 13.02
CA TYR A 243 -6.40 0.81 13.57
C TYR A 243 -6.41 0.03 14.88
N LEU A 244 -7.33 0.37 15.80
CA LEU A 244 -7.40 -0.28 17.10
C LEU A 244 -7.73 -1.77 16.98
N THR A 245 -8.71 -2.13 16.15
CA THR A 245 -9.12 -3.53 15.97
C THR A 245 -8.02 -4.35 15.30
N ILE A 246 -7.39 -3.85 14.23
CA ILE A 246 -6.25 -4.54 13.59
C ILE A 246 -5.11 -4.72 14.60
N PHE A 247 -4.83 -3.70 15.40
CA PHE A 247 -3.78 -3.73 16.42
C PHE A 247 -4.06 -4.81 17.47
N GLN A 248 -5.28 -4.86 18.02
CA GLN A 248 -5.69 -5.86 19.01
C GLN A 248 -5.65 -7.29 18.43
N ASN A 249 -6.15 -7.47 17.21
CA ASN A 249 -6.09 -8.76 16.52
C ASN A 249 -4.65 -9.18 16.22
N GLY A 250 -3.76 -8.21 15.94
CA GLY A 250 -2.34 -8.42 15.70
C GLY A 250 -1.64 -8.93 16.96
N LEU A 251 -1.78 -8.20 18.07
CA LEU A 251 -1.20 -8.60 19.36
C LEU A 251 -1.67 -9.98 19.81
N GLY A 252 -2.97 -10.27 19.67
CA GLY A 252 -3.54 -11.59 19.99
C GLY A 252 -2.95 -12.73 19.15
N ALA A 253 -2.30 -12.41 18.02
CA ALA A 253 -1.63 -13.33 17.13
C ALA A 253 -0.08 -13.31 17.26
N GLY A 254 0.49 -12.53 18.19
CA GLY A 254 1.94 -12.36 18.32
C GLY A 254 2.56 -11.44 17.27
N ILE A 255 1.78 -10.53 16.69
CA ILE A 255 2.26 -9.48 15.77
C ILE A 255 2.48 -8.21 16.57
N HIS A 256 3.71 -7.70 16.55
CA HIS A 256 4.14 -6.53 17.31
C HIS A 256 4.62 -5.38 16.40
N GLN A 257 4.68 -5.63 15.09
CA GLN A 257 5.20 -4.70 14.10
C GLN A 257 4.20 -4.47 12.98
N ALA A 258 4.17 -3.25 12.45
CA ALA A 258 3.43 -2.93 11.26
C ALA A 258 4.17 -1.92 10.38
N GLU A 259 4.03 -2.07 9.08
CA GLU A 259 4.42 -1.06 8.11
C GLU A 259 3.15 -0.45 7.50
N ALA A 260 3.03 0.88 7.50
CA ALA A 260 1.99 1.59 6.78
C ALA A 260 2.58 2.29 5.55
N SER A 261 2.22 1.77 4.36
CA SER A 261 2.79 2.21 3.09
C SER A 261 1.81 2.01 1.93
N TRP A 262 1.75 2.91 0.96
CA TRP A 262 2.56 4.12 0.80
C TRP A 262 1.77 5.37 1.20
N ILE A 263 2.40 6.29 1.92
CA ILE A 263 1.78 7.53 2.40
C ILE A 263 2.36 8.71 1.64
N LEU A 264 1.52 9.47 0.94
CA LEU A 264 1.96 10.69 0.26
C LEU A 264 2.64 11.68 1.22
N GLU A 265 3.73 12.30 0.78
CA GLU A 265 4.48 13.28 1.56
C GLU A 265 3.63 14.46 2.08
N ASP A 266 2.55 14.82 1.38
CA ASP A 266 1.64 15.92 1.72
C ASP A 266 0.33 15.47 2.38
N ASN A 267 0.14 14.16 2.61
CA ASN A 267 -0.98 13.64 3.38
C ASN A 267 -0.76 13.82 4.89
N TRP A 268 -0.74 15.08 5.34
CA TRP A 268 -0.51 15.46 6.73
C TRP A 268 -1.49 14.83 7.72
N GLY A 269 -2.71 14.53 7.29
CA GLY A 269 -3.71 13.86 8.11
C GLY A 269 -3.26 12.45 8.50
N MET A 270 -2.90 11.64 7.49
CA MET A 270 -2.42 10.28 7.72
C MET A 270 -1.08 10.26 8.46
N ARG A 271 -0.13 11.11 8.04
CA ARG A 271 1.20 11.22 8.67
C ARG A 271 1.10 11.52 10.16
N ARG A 272 0.34 12.54 10.55
CA ARG A 272 0.11 12.89 11.96
C ARG A 272 -0.63 11.79 12.72
N GLY A 273 -1.53 11.07 12.06
CA GLY A 273 -2.21 9.91 12.63
C GLY A 273 -1.21 8.83 13.02
N LEU A 274 -0.34 8.42 12.09
CA LEU A 274 0.70 7.42 12.28
C LEU A 274 1.73 7.85 13.34
N GLU A 275 2.19 9.10 13.31
CA GLU A 275 3.13 9.66 14.30
C GLU A 275 2.55 9.63 15.72
N ARG A 276 1.25 9.93 15.88
CA ARG A 276 0.56 9.83 17.19
C ARG A 276 0.41 8.41 17.69
N MET A 277 0.49 7.42 16.81
CA MET A 277 0.52 5.99 17.19
C MET A 277 1.94 5.50 17.45
N GLY A 278 2.94 6.38 17.45
CA GLY A 278 4.35 6.03 17.65
C GLY A 278 5.08 5.61 16.37
N GLY A 279 4.43 5.79 15.21
CA GLY A 279 5.04 5.52 13.92
C GLY A 279 6.12 6.54 13.56
N HIS A 280 7.15 6.09 12.84
CA HIS A 280 8.18 6.95 12.26
C HIS A 280 8.42 6.57 10.80
N VAL A 281 8.75 7.57 9.96
CA VAL A 281 9.18 7.29 8.59
C VAL A 281 10.49 6.50 8.66
N TYR A 282 10.51 5.34 8.02
CA TYR A 282 11.71 4.50 7.96
C TYR A 282 12.18 4.23 6.54
N LYS A 283 11.29 4.37 5.54
CA LYS A 283 11.63 4.28 4.12
C LYS A 283 10.98 5.39 3.32
N THR A 284 11.70 5.88 2.32
CA THR A 284 11.23 6.85 1.32
C THR A 284 11.36 6.28 -0.08
N TYR A 285 10.28 6.32 -0.84
CA TYR A 285 10.24 5.99 -2.26
C TYR A 285 9.98 7.26 -3.06
N ARG A 286 10.62 7.42 -4.23
CA ARG A 286 10.41 8.58 -5.10
C ARG A 286 9.88 8.16 -6.45
N VAL A 287 8.76 8.76 -6.82
CA VAL A 287 8.31 8.83 -8.21
C VAL A 287 8.98 10.04 -8.84
N TYR A 288 9.57 9.82 -10.01
CA TYR A 288 10.16 10.82 -10.86
C TYR A 288 9.23 11.21 -12.00
N ARG A 289 9.47 12.39 -12.59
CA ARG A 289 8.79 12.87 -13.79
C ARG A 289 9.75 13.55 -14.75
N THR A 290 9.35 13.64 -16.00
CA THR A 290 10.00 14.49 -17.01
C THR A 290 8.94 15.05 -17.96
N GLU A 291 9.15 16.28 -18.43
CA GLU A 291 8.32 16.88 -19.46
C GLU A 291 8.70 16.31 -20.83
N LEU A 292 7.71 15.99 -21.66
CA LEU A 292 7.95 15.30 -22.92
C LEU A 292 8.13 16.21 -24.13
N GLY A 293 7.87 17.52 -24.03
CA GLY A 293 8.18 18.50 -25.09
C GLY A 293 7.35 18.36 -26.36
#